data_AF-A0A5C1YK30-F1
#
_entry.id   AF-A0A5C1YK30-F1
#
_cell.length_a   1.000
_cell.length_b   1.000
_cell.length_c   1.000
_cell.angle_alpha   90.00
_cell.angle_beta   90.00
_cell.angle_gamma   90.00
#
_symmetry.space_group_name_H-M   'P 1'
#
loop_
_entity.id
_entity.type
_entity.pdbx_description
1 polymer ?
#
loop_
_entity_poly.entity_id
_entity_poly.type
_entity_poly.pdbx_seq_one_letter_code
_entity_poly.pdbx_strand_id
1 'polypeptide(L)'
;MTESDPIGLGNQPDDEWPDWFPPGCPPPAAVPAVGEFFRLVEGDDVVEEDFISHYERSLSGGRRFWKDDVQASSCSLFQDRVDADETRRAIGSLRDKRVARGSISGSGQMQHTPSSRAQSHHSWWRPTGDHAWESFSVTP
;
A
#
# COMPACT_ATOMS: atom_id res chain seq x y z
N MET A 1 4.21 -41.24 12.42
CA MET A 1 5.06 -40.57 11.42
C MET A 1 4.21 -39.48 10.83
N THR A 2 4.38 -38.25 11.29
CA THR A 2 3.67 -37.08 10.80
C THR A 2 4.37 -36.61 9.55
N GLU A 3 3.70 -36.73 8.40
CA GLU A 3 4.16 -36.13 7.16
C GLU A 3 3.98 -34.61 7.26
N SER A 4 5.06 -33.90 6.99
CA SER A 4 5.11 -32.44 6.95
C SER A 4 4.56 -31.97 5.62
N ASP A 5 3.40 -31.32 5.62
CA ASP A 5 2.92 -30.57 4.46
C ASP A 5 3.86 -29.36 4.21
N PRO A 6 4.27 -29.11 2.95
CA PRO A 6 5.05 -27.92 2.61
C PRO A 6 4.16 -26.67 2.70
N ILE A 7 4.68 -25.62 3.35
CA ILE A 7 4.05 -24.31 3.48
C ILE A 7 3.79 -23.73 2.08
N GLY A 8 2.56 -23.89 1.61
CA GLY A 8 2.02 -23.08 0.52
C GLY A 8 1.73 -21.69 1.06
N LEU A 9 2.59 -20.72 0.70
CA LEU A 9 2.31 -19.28 0.82
C LEU A 9 1.17 -18.89 -0.14
N GLY A 10 -0.05 -19.33 0.17
CA GLY A 10 -1.29 -18.74 -0.33
C GLY A 10 -1.82 -17.72 0.69
N ASN A 11 -2.66 -16.79 0.23
CA ASN A 11 -3.33 -15.74 1.02
C ASN A 11 -3.52 -16.12 2.50
N GLN A 12 -3.12 -15.23 3.41
CA GLN A 12 -3.52 -15.37 4.81
C GLN A 12 -5.06 -15.42 4.86
N PRO A 13 -5.66 -16.46 5.46
CA PRO A 13 -7.11 -16.70 5.38
C PRO A 13 -7.98 -15.70 6.16
N ASP A 14 -7.38 -14.72 6.84
CA ASP A 14 -8.07 -13.86 7.82
C ASP A 14 -8.19 -12.38 7.41
N ASP A 15 -7.76 -11.99 6.19
CA ASP A 15 -7.94 -10.61 5.71
C ASP A 15 -9.42 -10.35 5.36
N GLU A 16 -10.12 -9.57 6.20
CA GLU A 16 -11.46 -9.05 5.88
C GLU A 16 -11.33 -7.78 5.02
N TRP A 17 -11.74 -7.86 3.75
CA TRP A 17 -11.63 -6.72 2.83
C TRP A 17 -12.75 -5.69 3.04
N PRO A 18 -12.48 -4.40 2.87
CA PRO A 18 -13.53 -3.38 2.95
C PRO A 18 -14.64 -3.58 1.92
N ASP A 19 -15.89 -3.40 2.32
CA ASP A 19 -17.08 -3.58 1.45
C ASP A 19 -17.08 -2.71 0.18
N TRP A 20 -16.33 -1.60 0.20
CA TRP A 20 -16.22 -0.68 -0.92
C TRP A 20 -15.14 -1.09 -1.94
N PHE A 21 -14.38 -2.16 -1.69
CA PHE A 21 -13.44 -2.68 -2.67
C PHE A 21 -14.18 -3.06 -3.97
N PRO A 22 -13.66 -2.65 -5.14
CA PRO A 22 -14.26 -3.03 -6.40
C PRO A 22 -14.11 -4.55 -6.64
N PRO A 23 -14.93 -5.14 -7.51
CA PRO A 23 -14.80 -6.55 -7.87
C PRO A 23 -13.38 -6.88 -8.36
N GLY A 24 -12.79 -7.95 -7.82
CA GLY A 24 -11.42 -8.37 -8.15
C GLY A 24 -10.32 -7.62 -7.40
N CYS A 25 -10.66 -6.93 -6.31
CA CYS A 25 -9.72 -6.28 -5.40
C CYS A 25 -9.62 -7.08 -4.07
N PRO A 26 -8.41 -7.35 -3.54
CA PRO A 26 -7.11 -7.19 -4.22
C PRO A 26 -7.00 -8.12 -5.45
N PRO A 27 -6.09 -7.83 -6.40
CA PRO A 27 -5.93 -8.65 -7.58
C PRO A 27 -5.39 -10.04 -7.21
N PRO A 28 -5.78 -11.12 -7.91
CA PRO A 28 -5.37 -12.49 -7.57
C PRO A 28 -3.85 -12.75 -7.58
N ALA A 29 -3.08 -11.89 -8.24
CA ALA A 29 -1.62 -11.97 -8.31
C ALA A 29 -0.92 -11.20 -7.18
N ALA A 30 -1.66 -10.50 -6.32
CA ALA A 30 -1.12 -9.92 -5.11
C ALA A 30 -0.72 -11.03 -4.13
N VAL A 31 0.32 -10.76 -3.34
CA VAL A 31 0.89 -11.68 -2.35
C VAL A 31 0.87 -11.02 -0.97
N PRO A 32 0.96 -11.79 0.13
CA PRO A 32 1.01 -11.20 1.47
C PRO A 32 2.06 -10.09 1.57
N ALA A 33 1.66 -8.95 2.11
CA ALA A 33 2.51 -7.76 2.22
C ALA A 33 3.64 -8.01 3.24
N VAL A 34 4.86 -8.24 2.76
CA VAL A 34 6.02 -8.48 3.62
C VAL A 34 7.22 -7.70 3.11
N GLY A 35 7.88 -6.95 4.00
CA GLY A 35 9.12 -6.25 3.69
C GLY A 35 9.24 -4.88 4.33
N GLU A 36 10.33 -4.21 4.01
CA GLU A 36 10.54 -2.79 4.36
C GLU A 36 10.11 -1.90 3.20
N PHE A 37 9.37 -0.84 3.52
CA PHE A 37 8.82 0.07 2.54
C PHE A 37 8.93 1.53 2.98
N PHE A 38 8.79 2.41 2.01
CA PHE A 38 8.73 3.85 2.15
C PHE A 38 7.38 4.38 1.67
N ARG A 39 6.86 5.39 2.36
CA ARG A 39 5.58 6.04 2.06
C ARG A 39 5.74 7.56 2.11
N LEU A 40 5.04 8.25 1.22
CA LEU A 40 4.92 9.71 1.27
C LEU A 40 3.76 10.09 2.19
N VAL A 41 4.05 10.87 3.24
CA VAL A 41 3.12 11.23 4.32
C VAL A 41 3.02 12.75 4.48
N GLU A 42 1.90 13.27 5.01
CA GLU A 42 1.64 14.72 5.13
C GLU A 42 2.49 15.39 6.21
N GLY A 43 2.55 14.79 7.40
CA GLY A 43 3.15 15.38 8.59
C GLY A 43 4.48 14.76 9.00
N ASP A 44 5.00 15.22 10.14
CA ASP A 44 6.14 14.60 10.83
C ASP A 44 5.70 13.38 11.65
N ASP A 45 4.45 13.37 12.12
CA ASP A 45 3.80 12.20 12.71
C ASP A 45 3.04 11.43 11.63
N VAL A 46 3.24 10.11 11.63
CA VAL A 46 2.54 9.20 10.71
C VAL A 46 1.16 8.88 11.28
N VAL A 47 0.13 9.08 10.47
CA VAL A 47 -1.27 8.77 10.84
C VAL A 47 -1.92 7.84 9.82
N GLU A 48 -3.01 7.18 10.19
CA GLU A 48 -3.69 6.23 9.32
C GLU A 48 -4.16 6.87 7.99
N GLU A 49 -4.56 8.15 8.03
CA GLU A 49 -5.00 8.92 6.86
C GLU A 49 -3.92 9.08 5.79
N ASP A 50 -2.64 8.84 6.12
CA ASP A 50 -1.57 8.79 5.13
C ASP A 50 -1.63 7.52 4.26
N PHE A 51 -2.34 6.48 4.70
CA PHE A 51 -2.42 5.16 4.08
C PHE A 51 -3.78 4.83 3.46
N ILE A 52 -4.73 5.75 3.50
CA ILE A 52 -6.01 5.59 2.79
C ILE A 52 -5.81 5.75 1.27
N SER A 53 -6.54 4.94 0.51
CA SER A 53 -6.41 4.88 -0.95
C SER A 53 -7.04 6.09 -1.64
N HIS A 54 -6.71 6.30 -2.92
CA HIS A 54 -7.37 7.34 -3.72
C HIS A 54 -8.85 7.04 -3.95
N TYR A 55 -9.20 5.77 -4.11
CA TYR A 55 -10.58 5.31 -4.26
C TYR A 55 -11.39 5.61 -2.99
N GLU A 56 -10.87 5.23 -1.83
CA GLU A 56 -11.50 5.46 -0.52
C GLU A 56 -11.76 6.95 -0.27
N ARG A 57 -10.75 7.81 -0.48
CA ARG A 57 -10.90 9.27 -0.39
C ARG A 57 -12.02 9.82 -1.29
N SER A 58 -12.26 9.18 -2.44
CA SER A 58 -13.30 9.62 -3.39
C SER A 58 -14.72 9.26 -2.95
N LEU A 59 -14.89 8.28 -2.06
CA LEU A 59 -16.21 7.89 -1.55
C LEU A 59 -16.90 9.03 -0.80
N SER A 60 -16.14 9.87 -0.09
CA SER A 60 -16.64 11.04 0.63
C SER A 60 -16.74 12.31 -0.22
N GLY A 61 -16.10 12.35 -1.38
CA GLY A 61 -15.91 13.56 -2.20
C GLY A 61 -16.58 13.56 -3.58
N GLY A 62 -17.32 12.50 -3.91
CA GLY A 62 -17.94 12.29 -5.22
C GLY A 62 -17.09 11.38 -6.13
N ARG A 63 -17.78 10.55 -6.92
CA ARG A 63 -17.16 9.49 -7.72
C ARG A 63 -16.16 10.05 -8.74
N ARG A 64 -14.89 9.67 -8.59
CA ARG A 64 -13.86 9.85 -9.62
C ARG A 64 -13.82 8.62 -10.52
N PHE A 65 -13.56 8.85 -11.80
CA PHE A 65 -13.30 7.76 -12.74
C PHE A 65 -11.80 7.48 -12.76
N TRP A 66 -11.42 6.30 -12.31
CA TRP A 66 -10.06 5.79 -12.43
C TRP A 66 -9.99 4.88 -13.65
N LYS A 67 -8.81 4.79 -14.28
CA LYS A 67 -8.58 3.81 -15.34
C LYS A 67 -8.62 2.38 -14.78
N ASP A 68 -8.20 2.24 -13.52
CA ASP A 68 -8.14 0.99 -12.78
C ASP A 68 -8.59 1.25 -11.34
N ASP A 69 -9.82 0.84 -11.03
CA ASP A 69 -10.41 1.01 -9.69
C ASP A 69 -9.71 0.11 -8.66
N VAL A 70 -9.20 -1.07 -9.07
CA VAL A 70 -8.47 -1.99 -8.18
C VAL A 70 -7.17 -1.33 -7.74
N GLN A 71 -6.39 -0.79 -8.68
CA GLN A 71 -5.17 -0.07 -8.33
C GLN A 71 -5.46 1.21 -7.53
N ALA A 72 -6.53 1.94 -7.86
CA ALA A 72 -6.93 3.14 -7.11
C ALA A 72 -7.34 2.84 -5.66
N SER A 73 -7.75 1.59 -5.38
CA SER A 73 -8.09 1.09 -4.03
C SER A 73 -6.86 0.66 -3.21
N SER A 74 -5.66 0.74 -3.79
CA SER A 74 -4.41 0.47 -3.08
C SER A 74 -3.77 1.73 -2.49
N CYS A 75 -2.92 1.52 -1.49
CA CYS A 75 -1.96 2.48 -0.98
C CYS A 75 -0.61 2.31 -1.70
N SER A 76 -0.08 3.40 -2.27
CA SER A 76 1.24 3.41 -2.92
C SER A 76 2.38 3.35 -1.91
N LEU A 77 3.23 2.34 -2.04
CA LEU A 77 4.48 2.19 -1.29
C LEU A 77 5.67 2.14 -2.25
N PHE A 78 6.88 2.35 -1.73
CA PHE A 78 8.14 2.23 -2.46
C PHE A 78 9.07 1.30 -1.70
N GLN A 79 9.76 0.40 -2.40
CA GLN A 79 10.77 -0.45 -1.77
C GLN A 79 12.13 0.25 -1.69
N ASP A 80 12.36 1.28 -2.52
CA ASP A 80 13.56 2.12 -2.51
C ASP A 80 13.21 3.55 -2.07
N ARG A 81 14.01 4.09 -1.16
CA ARG A 81 13.91 5.49 -0.73
C ARG A 81 14.14 6.46 -1.88
N VAL A 82 15.09 6.16 -2.78
CA VAL A 82 15.43 7.04 -3.90
C VAL A 82 14.21 7.27 -4.78
N ASP A 83 13.48 6.22 -5.15
CA ASP A 83 12.25 6.33 -5.94
C ASP A 83 11.16 7.14 -5.22
N ALA A 84 11.03 6.98 -3.90
CA ALA A 84 10.09 7.78 -3.10
C ALA A 84 10.45 9.27 -3.16
N ASP A 85 11.73 9.62 -2.96
CA ASP A 85 12.21 10.99 -3.03
C ASP A 85 12.12 11.59 -4.44
N GLU A 86 12.42 10.82 -5.48
CA GLU A 86 12.27 11.25 -6.87
C GLU A 86 10.81 11.50 -7.23
N THR A 87 9.91 10.60 -6.85
CA THR A 87 8.46 10.77 -7.03
C THR A 87 7.96 12.02 -6.32
N ARG A 88 8.37 12.21 -5.06
CA ARG A 88 8.06 13.38 -4.23
C ARG A 88 8.48 14.69 -4.90
N ARG A 89 9.71 14.76 -5.42
CA ARG A 89 10.25 15.95 -6.10
C ARG A 89 9.57 16.21 -7.45
N ALA A 90 9.25 15.16 -8.19
CA ALA A 90 8.71 15.25 -9.54
C ALA A 90 7.24 15.70 -9.56
N ILE A 91 6.42 15.26 -8.60
CA ILE A 91 4.98 15.51 -8.59
C ILE A 91 4.66 16.72 -7.70
N GLY A 92 4.14 17.80 -8.29
CA GLY A 92 3.93 19.08 -7.60
C GLY A 92 3.16 18.97 -6.29
N SER A 93 2.06 18.20 -6.26
CA SER A 93 1.23 18.00 -5.05
C SER A 93 1.87 17.12 -3.98
N LEU A 94 3.02 16.50 -4.25
CA LEU A 94 3.72 15.63 -3.31
C LEU A 94 4.99 16.28 -2.75
N ARG A 95 5.43 17.43 -3.27
CA ARG A 95 6.73 18.02 -2.91
C ARG A 95 6.89 18.33 -1.42
N ASP A 96 5.80 18.72 -0.77
CA ASP A 96 5.80 19.09 0.65
C ASP A 96 5.70 17.88 1.58
N LYS A 97 5.40 16.69 1.05
CA LYS A 97 5.32 15.46 1.82
C LYS A 97 6.65 15.12 2.48
N ARG A 98 6.57 14.35 3.55
CA ARG A 98 7.70 13.65 4.18
C ARG A 98 7.78 12.23 3.65
N VAL A 99 8.89 11.57 3.90
CA VAL A 99 9.05 10.15 3.57
C VAL A 99 9.19 9.36 4.87
N ALA A 100 8.23 8.49 5.12
CA ALA A 100 8.24 7.54 6.22
C ALA A 100 8.82 6.20 5.76
N ARG A 101 9.45 5.47 6.69
CA ARG A 101 9.90 4.08 6.53
C ARG A 101 9.19 3.20 7.54
N GLY A 102 8.75 2.02 7.12
CA GLY A 102 8.14 1.02 7.99
C GLY A 102 8.33 -0.39 7.46
N SER A 103 8.02 -1.36 8.32
CA SER A 103 8.11 -2.79 8.02
C SER A 103 6.74 -3.42 8.13
N ILE A 104 6.35 -4.19 7.11
CA ILE A 104 5.08 -4.94 7.08
C ILE A 104 5.42 -6.43 7.16
N SER A 105 4.70 -7.17 8.00
CA SER A 105 4.97 -8.58 8.31
C SER A 105 3.81 -9.52 7.98
N GLY A 106 3.01 -9.19 6.95
CA GLY A 106 1.96 -10.06 6.42
C GLY A 106 0.56 -9.47 6.37
N SER A 107 0.34 -8.26 6.89
CA SER A 107 -0.99 -7.64 6.91
C SER A 107 -1.39 -7.10 5.53
N GLY A 108 -2.48 -7.62 4.98
CA GLY A 108 -2.96 -7.28 3.65
C GLY A 108 -2.15 -7.85 2.49
N GLN A 109 -2.49 -7.41 1.29
CA GLN A 109 -1.95 -7.94 0.04
C GLN A 109 -1.19 -6.86 -0.72
N MET A 110 -0.11 -7.25 -1.41
CA MET A 110 0.78 -6.35 -2.11
C MET A 110 1.14 -6.86 -3.50
N GLN A 111 1.30 -5.94 -4.44
CA GLN A 111 1.82 -6.24 -5.77
C GLN A 111 2.84 -5.20 -6.22
N HIS A 112 3.95 -5.67 -6.79
CA HIS A 112 4.92 -4.82 -7.46
C HIS A 112 4.29 -4.21 -8.71
N THR A 113 4.18 -2.87 -8.73
CA THR A 113 3.47 -2.12 -9.78
C THR A 113 4.34 -0.94 -10.23
N PRO A 114 5.52 -1.23 -10.82
CA PRO A 114 6.46 -0.20 -11.21
C PRO A 114 5.85 0.76 -12.23
N SER A 115 6.31 1.99 -12.20
CA SER A 115 6.03 2.97 -13.25
C SER A 115 7.35 3.43 -13.89
N SER A 116 7.28 4.10 -15.03
CA SER A 116 8.47 4.67 -15.66
C SER A 116 9.23 5.69 -14.78
N ARG A 117 8.63 6.14 -13.66
CA ARG A 117 9.20 7.12 -12.72
C ARG A 117 9.57 6.55 -11.36
N ALA A 118 9.14 5.33 -11.05
CA ALA A 118 9.40 4.68 -9.77
C ALA A 118 9.39 3.17 -10.00
N GLN A 119 10.59 2.59 -10.08
CA GLN A 119 10.75 1.16 -10.39
C GLN A 119 10.46 0.28 -9.18
N SER A 120 10.53 0.82 -7.96
CA SER A 120 10.25 0.13 -6.71
C SER A 120 8.81 0.37 -6.20
N HIS A 121 7.92 0.96 -7.02
CA HIS A 121 6.54 1.22 -6.62
C HIS A 121 5.76 -0.09 -6.41
N HIS A 122 5.05 -0.15 -5.28
CA HIS A 122 4.17 -1.24 -4.89
C HIS A 122 2.77 -0.72 -4.58
N SER A 123 1.76 -1.51 -4.92
CA SER A 123 0.37 -1.29 -4.54
C SER A 123 0.06 -2.18 -3.35
N TRP A 124 -0.33 -1.60 -2.22
CA TRP A 124 -0.69 -2.31 -0.99
C TRP A 124 -2.18 -2.16 -0.70
N TRP A 125 -2.93 -3.26 -0.73
CA TRP A 125 -4.34 -3.31 -0.35
C TRP A 125 -4.45 -3.71 1.12
N ARG A 126 -5.07 -2.82 1.90
CA ARG A 126 -5.21 -2.96 3.34
C ARG A 126 -6.56 -3.62 3.68
N PRO A 127 -6.61 -4.63 4.55
CA PRO A 127 -7.85 -5.16 5.09
C PRO A 127 -8.49 -4.15 6.05
N THR A 128 -9.76 -4.38 6.38
CA THR A 128 -10.47 -3.65 7.43
C THR A 128 -9.75 -3.86 8.77
N GLY A 129 -9.50 -2.77 9.50
CA GLY A 129 -8.79 -2.84 10.78
C GLY A 129 -7.29 -3.11 10.67
N ASP A 130 -6.67 -2.85 9.52
CA ASP A 130 -5.21 -2.94 9.38
C ASP A 130 -4.47 -1.90 10.24
N HIS A 131 -3.51 -2.40 11.05
CA HIS A 131 -2.63 -1.58 11.89
C HIS A 131 -1.16 -1.59 11.45
N ALA A 132 -0.81 -2.22 10.32
CA ALA A 132 0.59 -2.31 9.91
C ALA A 132 1.23 -0.95 9.56
N TRP A 133 0.41 0.08 9.31
CA TRP A 133 0.86 1.45 9.13
C TRP A 133 1.54 2.05 10.39
N GLU A 134 1.23 1.55 11.59
CA GLU A 134 1.81 2.03 12.85
C GLU A 134 3.32 1.75 12.95
N SER A 135 3.86 0.84 12.12
CA SER A 135 5.30 0.59 12.06
C SER A 135 6.08 1.67 11.31
N PHE A 136 5.38 2.57 10.61
CA PHE A 136 6.00 3.63 9.82
C PHE A 136 6.35 4.84 10.69
N SER A 137 7.53 5.40 10.47
CA SER A 137 7.96 6.65 11.07
C SER A 137 8.67 7.52 10.04
N VAL A 138 8.50 8.85 10.13
CA VAL A 138 9.23 9.78 9.27
C VAL A 138 10.72 9.64 9.54
N THR A 139 11.49 9.36 8.48
CA THR A 139 12.95 9.35 8.63
C THR A 139 13.49 10.76 8.43
N PRO A 140 14.60 11.10 9.10
CA PRO A 140 15.36 12.31 8.81
C PRO A 140 15.78 12.41 7.33
#